data_AF-A0A2D6APH7-F1
#
_entry.id   AF-A0A2D6APH7-F1
#
_cell.length_a   1.000
_cell.length_b   1.000
_cell.length_c   1.000
_cell.angle_alpha   90.00
_cell.angle_beta   90.00
_cell.angle_gamma   90.00
#
_symmetry.space_group_name_H-M   'P 1'
#
loop_
_entity.id
_entity.type
_entity.pdbx_description
1 polymer ?
#
loop_
_entity_poly.entity_id
_entity_poly.type
_entity_poly.pdbx_seq_one_letter_code
_entity_poly.pdbx_strand_id
1 'polypeptide(L)'
;MLHVSVLDTIESRLNQERLHVLWLHDTLTVAVQHEVLQTDTVMIAKYRKAFKDSSMWRTEEDIDLLFKSIRMGASNCYVYALEQYFENHATYNQELFNELTSMDRKSAEKILNHYFVAIDSIETTPKKNLKQAFPDDVLLGFVNKLDWTIHMVYHDQGIFYSKNGYFAPMTFESLKKFLKTKYWDTTKIRVYRLDENKIEQLSML
;
A
#
# COMPACT_ATOMS: atom_id res chain seq x y z
N MET A 1 8.39 -17.98 8.22
CA MET A 1 7.42 -16.99 8.74
C MET A 1 8.19 -15.73 9.06
N LEU A 2 7.82 -14.61 8.45
CA LEU A 2 8.51 -13.34 8.68
C LEU A 2 7.97 -12.71 9.95
N HIS A 3 8.83 -12.55 10.96
CA HIS A 3 8.43 -12.00 12.25
C HIS A 3 8.30 -10.47 12.20
N VAL A 4 7.27 -9.98 12.89
CA VAL A 4 6.99 -8.56 13.11
C VAL A 4 6.97 -8.33 14.62
N SER A 5 7.52 -7.21 15.06
CA SER A 5 7.40 -6.79 16.46
C SER A 5 7.15 -5.30 16.55
N VAL A 6 6.17 -4.89 17.36
CA VAL A 6 5.95 -3.48 17.67
C VAL A 6 7.08 -3.02 18.58
N LEU A 7 7.79 -1.96 18.17
CA LEU A 7 8.89 -1.37 18.94
C LEU A 7 8.39 -0.21 19.81
N ASP A 8 7.57 0.66 19.22
CA ASP A 8 7.08 1.87 19.88
C ASP A 8 5.78 2.39 19.23
N THR A 9 4.97 3.11 20.01
CA THR A 9 3.75 3.78 19.55
C THR A 9 4.05 5.28 19.39
N ILE A 10 4.13 5.73 18.14
CA ILE A 10 4.44 7.13 17.79
C ILE A 10 3.24 8.04 18.09
N GLU A 11 2.04 7.56 17.77
CA GLU A 11 0.81 8.35 17.90
C GLU A 11 -0.39 7.41 18.05
N SER A 12 -1.22 7.63 19.07
CA SER A 12 -2.52 6.96 19.20
C SER A 12 -3.65 7.94 18.88
N ARG A 13 -4.50 7.56 17.92
CA ARG A 13 -5.74 8.25 17.58
C ARG A 13 -6.93 7.34 17.87
N LEU A 14 -8.14 7.91 17.85
CA LEU A 14 -9.36 7.17 18.19
C LEU A 14 -9.52 5.85 17.42
N ASN A 15 -9.21 5.85 16.12
CA ASN A 15 -9.46 4.74 15.19
C ASN A 15 -8.19 4.18 14.54
N GLN A 16 -7.01 4.65 14.95
CA GLN A 16 -5.76 4.29 14.30
C GLN A 16 -4.58 4.55 15.23
N GLU A 17 -3.57 3.70 15.15
CA GLU A 17 -2.27 3.94 15.77
C GLU A 17 -1.19 4.08 14.70
N ARG A 18 -0.20 4.93 14.97
CA ARG A 18 1.02 5.01 14.19
C ARG A 18 2.14 4.38 14.99
N LEU A 19 2.80 3.38 14.42
CA LEU A 19 3.74 2.52 15.12
C LEU A 19 5.11 2.53 14.43
N HIS A 20 6.15 2.38 15.23
CA HIS A 20 7.41 1.81 14.76
C HIS A 20 7.35 0.30 14.94
N VAL A 21 7.52 -0.43 13.83
CA VAL A 21 7.57 -1.89 13.83
C VAL A 21 8.91 -2.36 13.32
N LEU A 22 9.46 -3.40 13.95
CA LEU A 22 10.56 -4.17 13.39
C LEU A 22 9.95 -5.21 12.45
N TRP A 23 10.31 -5.13 11.18
CA TRP A 23 10.01 -6.16 10.19
C TRP A 23 11.32 -6.62 9.59
N LEU A 24 11.62 -7.91 9.74
CA LEU A 24 12.96 -8.45 9.52
C LEU A 24 13.99 -7.63 10.34
N HIS A 25 14.95 -6.99 9.68
CA HIS A 25 16.01 -6.21 10.33
C HIS A 25 15.78 -4.70 10.24
N ASP A 26 14.63 -4.27 9.74
CA ASP A 26 14.32 -2.86 9.53
C ASP A 26 13.20 -2.37 10.42
N THR A 27 13.43 -1.20 11.03
CA THR A 27 12.35 -0.39 11.57
C THR A 27 11.58 0.29 10.45
N LEU A 28 10.28 0.03 10.40
CA LEU A 28 9.30 0.64 9.50
C LEU A 28 8.35 1.54 10.29
N THR A 29 7.79 2.53 9.60
CA THR A 29 6.69 3.36 10.13
C THR A 29 5.40 2.94 9.45
N VAL A 30 4.49 2.39 10.24
CA VAL A 30 3.18 1.92 9.78
C VAL A 30 2.08 2.62 10.54
N ALA A 31 0.89 2.64 9.96
CA ALA A 31 -0.31 3.07 10.65
C ALA A 31 -1.37 1.95 10.56
N VAL A 32 -1.84 1.50 11.71
CA VAL A 32 -2.74 0.35 11.86
C VAL A 32 -4.09 0.85 12.33
N GLN A 33 -5.13 0.57 11.54
CA GLN A 33 -6.51 0.89 11.87
C GLN A 33 -7.06 -0.10 12.90
N HIS A 34 -7.81 0.39 13.89
CA HIS A 34 -8.52 -0.48 14.83
C HIS A 34 -9.62 -1.26 14.12
N GLU A 35 -9.77 -2.55 14.43
CA GLU A 35 -10.86 -3.38 13.89
C GLU A 35 -12.24 -2.80 14.20
N VAL A 36 -12.41 -2.34 15.44
CA VAL A 36 -13.63 -1.69 15.92
C VAL A 36 -13.44 -0.18 15.85
N LEU A 37 -14.14 0.44 14.90
CA LEU A 37 -14.14 1.89 14.75
C LEU A 37 -15.11 2.52 15.76
N GLN A 38 -14.68 3.63 16.34
CA GLN A 38 -15.48 4.47 17.22
C GLN A 38 -15.88 5.75 16.50
N THR A 39 -17.09 6.24 16.80
CA THR A 39 -17.63 7.46 16.22
C THR A 39 -16.89 8.68 16.76
N ASP A 40 -16.15 9.37 15.89
CA ASP A 40 -15.49 10.63 16.22
C ASP A 40 -16.46 11.81 15.99
N THR A 41 -17.18 12.21 17.03
CA THR A 41 -18.15 13.32 16.94
C THR A 41 -17.50 14.66 16.62
N VAL A 42 -16.22 14.84 16.99
CA VAL A 42 -15.45 16.06 16.71
C VAL A 42 -15.08 16.10 15.22
N MET A 43 -14.61 15.00 14.66
CA MET A 43 -14.35 14.85 13.23
C MET A 43 -15.63 15.06 12.41
N ILE A 44 -16.75 14.43 12.79
CA ILE A 44 -18.04 14.60 12.11
C ILE A 44 -18.46 16.07 12.11
N ALA A 45 -18.38 16.76 13.26
CA ALA A 45 -18.71 18.18 13.36
C ALA A 45 -17.80 19.04 12.47
N LYS A 46 -16.50 18.74 12.42
CA LYS A 46 -15.53 19.41 11.56
C LYS A 46 -15.86 19.24 10.08
N TYR A 47 -16.18 18.03 9.64
CA TYR A 47 -16.54 17.78 8.25
C TYR A 47 -17.86 18.43 7.87
N ARG A 48 -18.92 18.33 8.70
CA ARG A 48 -20.19 19.06 8.47
C ARG A 48 -19.96 20.54 8.23
N LYS A 49 -19.09 21.17 9.04
CA LYS A 49 -18.70 22.57 8.87
C LYS A 49 -17.96 22.81 7.56
N ALA A 50 -17.01 21.94 7.19
CA ALA A 50 -16.23 22.07 5.97
C ALA A 50 -17.08 21.94 4.69
N PHE A 51 -18.01 20.99 4.67
CA PHE A 51 -18.93 20.77 3.55
C PHE A 51 -20.17 21.69 3.57
N LYS A 52 -20.33 22.50 4.64
CA LYS A 52 -21.51 23.36 4.87
C LYS A 52 -22.83 22.60 4.84
N ASP A 53 -22.80 21.33 5.27
CA ASP A 53 -23.97 20.48 5.34
C ASP A 53 -24.08 19.88 6.75
N SER A 54 -25.07 20.35 7.49
CA SER A 54 -25.30 19.91 8.86
C SER A 54 -26.04 18.57 8.94
N SER A 55 -26.60 18.07 7.82
CA SER A 55 -27.44 16.87 7.75
C SER A 55 -26.64 15.57 7.60
N MET A 56 -25.41 15.64 7.07
CA MET A 56 -24.55 14.46 6.88
C MET A 56 -24.26 13.69 8.17
N TRP A 57 -24.18 12.36 8.11
CA TRP A 57 -23.74 11.49 9.22
C TRP A 57 -24.58 11.61 10.49
N ARG A 58 -25.90 11.77 10.32
CA ARG A 58 -26.85 11.89 11.43
C ARG A 58 -27.50 10.57 11.80
N THR A 59 -27.66 9.68 10.84
CA THR A 59 -28.26 8.36 11.03
C THR A 59 -27.17 7.31 11.27
N GLU A 60 -27.57 6.17 11.83
CA GLU A 60 -26.70 4.99 11.94
C GLU A 60 -26.22 4.54 10.55
N GLU A 61 -27.10 4.52 9.55
CA GLU A 61 -26.77 4.19 8.15
C GLU A 61 -25.69 5.13 7.57
N ASP A 62 -25.78 6.43 7.81
CA ASP A 62 -24.77 7.37 7.34
C ASP A 62 -23.41 7.11 8.03
N ILE A 63 -23.42 6.78 9.32
CA ILE A 63 -22.22 6.47 10.10
C ILE A 63 -21.58 5.17 9.58
N ASP A 64 -22.38 4.16 9.24
CA ASP A 64 -21.91 2.92 8.64
C ASP A 64 -21.26 3.16 7.27
N LEU A 65 -21.83 4.03 6.44
CA LEU A 65 -21.24 4.44 5.16
C LEU A 65 -19.90 5.18 5.34
N LEU A 66 -19.80 6.02 6.38
CA LEU A 66 -18.54 6.66 6.75
C LEU A 66 -17.49 5.63 7.19
N PHE A 67 -17.86 4.70 8.07
CA PHE A 67 -16.96 3.64 8.54
C PHE A 67 -16.50 2.72 7.41
N LYS A 68 -17.39 2.39 6.47
CA LYS A 68 -17.02 1.65 5.26
C LYS A 68 -15.96 2.39 4.44
N SER A 69 -16.09 3.71 4.33
CA SER A 69 -15.12 4.54 3.60
C SER A 69 -13.78 4.64 4.34
N ILE A 70 -13.80 4.76 5.67
CA ILE A 70 -12.60 4.78 6.54
C ILE A 70 -11.86 3.45 6.46
N ARG A 71 -12.57 2.31 6.51
CA ARG A 71 -11.98 0.97 6.33
C ARG A 71 -11.35 0.80 4.96
N MET A 72 -12.03 1.28 3.92
CA MET A 72 -11.52 1.19 2.56
C MET A 72 -10.18 1.90 2.38
N GLY A 73 -9.98 3.03 3.06
CA GLY A 73 -8.75 3.81 3.03
C GLY A 73 -7.67 3.42 4.05
N ALA A 74 -7.89 2.37 4.85
CA ALA A 74 -6.95 1.92 5.87
C ALA A 74 -5.63 1.42 5.28
N SER A 75 -5.71 0.67 4.18
CA SER A 75 -4.56 0.19 3.41
C SER A 75 -4.29 1.06 2.18
N ASN A 76 -3.00 1.28 1.89
CA ASN A 76 -2.56 2.03 0.73
C ASN A 76 -1.87 1.13 -0.31
N CYS A 77 -1.41 1.72 -1.42
CA CYS A 77 -0.83 0.97 -2.52
C CYS A 77 0.39 0.13 -2.15
N TYR A 78 1.21 0.60 -1.21
CA TYR A 78 2.42 -0.12 -0.81
C TYR A 78 2.06 -1.40 -0.06
N VAL A 79 1.20 -1.26 0.96
CA VAL A 79 0.79 -2.39 1.80
C VAL A 79 0.01 -3.40 0.98
N TYR A 80 -0.97 -2.95 0.19
CA TYR A 80 -1.77 -3.85 -0.65
C TYR A 80 -0.92 -4.64 -1.67
N ALA A 81 0.06 -4.01 -2.32
CA ALA A 81 0.90 -4.74 -3.27
C ALA A 81 1.82 -5.75 -2.57
N LEU A 82 2.33 -5.45 -1.36
CA LEU A 82 3.12 -6.40 -0.56
C LEU A 82 2.27 -7.54 -0.03
N GLU A 83 1.07 -7.25 0.46
CA GLU A 83 0.07 -8.24 0.88
C GLU A 83 -0.17 -9.25 -0.24
N GLN A 84 -0.53 -8.78 -1.44
CA GLN A 84 -0.75 -9.64 -2.60
C GLN A 84 0.51 -10.43 -3.01
N TYR A 85 1.70 -9.83 -2.92
CA TYR A 85 2.95 -10.54 -3.21
C TYR A 85 3.20 -11.69 -2.23
N PHE A 86 3.07 -11.43 -0.92
CA PHE A 86 3.37 -12.44 0.11
C PHE A 86 2.27 -13.49 0.26
N GLU A 87 1.00 -13.18 -0.04
CA GLU A 87 -0.09 -14.17 -0.11
C GLU A 87 0.20 -15.28 -1.13
N ASN A 88 0.91 -14.96 -2.22
CA ASN A 88 1.31 -15.93 -3.24
C ASN A 88 2.59 -16.71 -2.89
N HIS A 89 3.24 -16.40 -1.76
CA HIS A 89 4.45 -17.07 -1.28
C HIS A 89 4.29 -17.66 0.12
N ALA A 90 3.78 -18.89 0.20
CA ALA A 90 3.54 -19.57 1.49
C ALA A 90 4.76 -19.61 2.43
N THR A 91 5.99 -19.65 1.88
CA THR A 91 7.25 -19.63 2.64
C THR A 91 7.44 -18.35 3.45
N TYR A 92 6.92 -17.22 2.96
CA TYR A 92 7.14 -15.88 3.48
C TYR A 92 5.90 -15.29 4.17
N ASN A 93 5.06 -16.15 4.75
CA ASN A 93 3.86 -15.71 5.48
C ASN A 93 4.20 -14.66 6.56
N GLN A 94 3.37 -13.61 6.63
CA GLN A 94 3.55 -12.41 7.44
C GLN A 94 2.18 -11.79 7.78
N GLU A 95 2.07 -11.04 8.87
CA GLU A 95 0.78 -10.46 9.34
C GLU A 95 0.73 -8.92 9.25
N LEU A 96 1.83 -8.26 8.88
CA LEU A 96 1.94 -6.80 8.88
C LEU A 96 1.22 -6.15 7.71
N PHE A 97 1.37 -6.70 6.50
CA PHE A 97 0.74 -6.18 5.30
C PHE A 97 -0.65 -6.80 5.18
N ASN A 98 -1.66 -6.02 5.54
CA ASN A 98 -3.07 -6.39 5.51
C ASN A 98 -3.95 -5.18 5.21
N GLU A 99 -5.26 -5.39 5.12
CA GLU A 99 -6.24 -4.37 4.77
C GLU A 99 -6.37 -3.24 5.80
N LEU A 100 -5.92 -3.45 7.04
CA LEU A 100 -5.97 -2.48 8.15
C LEU A 100 -4.69 -1.65 8.27
N THR A 101 -3.65 -1.97 7.50
CA THR A 101 -2.33 -1.35 7.64
C THR A 101 -2.00 -0.46 6.45
N SER A 102 -1.47 0.73 6.73
CA SER A 102 -0.82 1.59 5.74
C SER A 102 0.62 1.89 6.13
N MET A 103 1.42 2.26 5.13
CA MET A 103 2.84 2.51 5.32
C MET A 103 3.28 3.75 4.54
N ASP A 104 4.23 4.50 5.09
CA ASP A 104 4.79 5.64 4.36
C ASP A 104 5.74 5.22 3.23
N ARG A 105 5.98 6.14 2.29
CA ARG A 105 6.87 5.89 1.15
C ARG A 105 8.28 5.50 1.60
N LYS A 106 8.81 6.11 2.67
CA LYS A 106 10.18 5.86 3.14
C LYS A 106 10.34 4.41 3.58
N SER A 107 9.38 3.89 4.33
CA SER A 107 9.36 2.50 4.79
C SER A 107 9.18 1.53 3.61
N ALA A 108 8.30 1.85 2.65
CA ALA A 108 8.14 1.06 1.43
C ALA A 108 9.42 1.00 0.59
N GLU A 109 10.07 2.15 0.34
CA GLU A 109 11.35 2.20 -0.39
C GLU A 109 12.47 1.48 0.37
N LYS A 110 12.45 1.51 1.71
CA LYS A 110 13.39 0.74 2.54
C LYS A 110 13.23 -0.76 2.29
N ILE A 111 11.99 -1.25 2.28
CA ILE A 111 11.70 -2.65 1.97
C ILE A 111 12.22 -3.02 0.57
N LEU A 112 11.87 -2.23 -0.45
CA LEU A 112 12.29 -2.47 -1.82
C LEU A 112 13.82 -2.47 -1.98
N ASN A 113 14.53 -1.56 -1.32
CA ASN A 113 15.99 -1.45 -1.43
C ASN A 113 16.73 -2.54 -0.63
N HIS A 114 16.13 -3.04 0.45
CA HIS A 114 16.80 -3.97 1.35
C HIS A 114 16.45 -5.42 1.07
N TYR A 115 15.25 -5.75 0.58
CA TYR A 115 14.79 -7.13 0.47
C TYR A 115 14.38 -7.53 -0.95
N PHE A 116 14.29 -6.58 -1.87
CA PHE A 116 13.98 -6.83 -3.27
C PHE A 116 15.15 -6.43 -4.16
N VAL A 117 15.22 -7.06 -5.33
CA VAL A 117 16.14 -6.68 -6.41
C VAL A 117 15.33 -6.13 -7.57
N ALA A 118 15.76 -4.99 -8.10
CA ALA A 118 15.23 -4.45 -9.34
C ALA A 118 15.74 -5.30 -10.52
N ILE A 119 14.84 -6.10 -11.11
CA ILE A 119 15.18 -7.01 -12.22
C ILE A 119 14.96 -6.38 -13.59
N ASP A 120 14.16 -5.29 -13.66
CA ASP A 120 13.95 -4.52 -14.88
C ASP A 120 13.56 -3.07 -14.54
N SER A 121 13.71 -2.18 -15.50
CA SER A 121 13.52 -0.75 -15.37
C SER A 121 13.14 -0.15 -16.72
N ILE A 122 11.91 0.38 -16.81
CA ILE A 122 11.35 0.85 -18.08
C ILE A 122 10.98 2.32 -17.98
N GLU A 123 11.69 3.14 -18.75
CA GLU A 123 11.31 4.53 -18.95
C GLU A 123 9.94 4.60 -19.64
N THR A 124 9.03 5.38 -19.09
CA THR A 124 7.65 5.48 -19.58
C THR A 124 7.12 6.91 -19.52
N THR A 125 6.04 7.13 -20.26
CA THR A 125 5.18 8.30 -20.08
C THR A 125 3.74 7.81 -20.04
N PRO A 126 2.79 8.58 -19.50
CA PRO A 126 1.40 8.13 -19.36
C PRO A 126 0.71 7.80 -20.69
N LYS A 127 1.26 8.30 -21.81
CA LYS A 127 0.76 8.02 -23.17
C LYS A 127 1.50 6.88 -23.87
N LYS A 128 2.66 6.44 -23.34
CA LYS A 128 3.46 5.36 -23.93
C LYS A 128 2.66 4.07 -23.89
N ASN A 129 2.67 3.34 -25.00
CA ASN A 129 2.10 2.00 -25.04
C ASN A 129 3.16 1.02 -24.52
N LEU A 130 2.93 0.45 -23.35
CA LEU A 130 3.78 -0.60 -22.78
C LEU A 130 3.31 -1.93 -23.39
N LYS A 131 3.93 -2.33 -24.51
CA LYS A 131 3.63 -3.60 -25.19
C LYS A 131 4.48 -4.77 -24.70
N GLN A 132 5.50 -4.50 -23.89
CA GLN A 132 6.33 -5.54 -23.30
C GLN A 132 5.50 -6.35 -22.30
N ALA A 133 5.77 -7.64 -22.24
CA ALA A 133 5.27 -8.47 -21.15
C ALA A 133 6.02 -8.12 -19.87
N PHE A 134 5.34 -8.17 -18.74
CA PHE A 134 5.97 -8.14 -17.43
C PHE A 134 6.14 -9.58 -16.95
N PRO A 135 7.22 -9.91 -16.22
CA PRO A 135 7.34 -11.21 -15.58
C PRO A 135 6.17 -11.44 -14.62
N ASP A 136 5.82 -12.70 -14.40
CA ASP A 136 4.91 -13.07 -13.34
C ASP A 136 5.58 -12.91 -11.97
N ASP A 137 4.74 -12.76 -10.95
CA ASP A 137 5.11 -12.66 -9.55
C ASP A 137 6.18 -11.58 -9.27
N VAL A 138 5.78 -10.32 -9.48
CA VAL A 138 6.66 -9.15 -9.32
C VAL A 138 5.91 -7.95 -8.76
N LEU A 139 6.67 -7.07 -8.09
CA LEU A 139 6.21 -5.75 -7.74
C LEU A 139 6.62 -4.74 -8.80
N LEU A 140 5.70 -3.87 -9.21
CA LEU A 140 5.95 -2.74 -10.09
C LEU A 140 5.88 -1.46 -9.26
N GLY A 141 7.02 -0.79 -9.11
CA GLY A 141 7.10 0.56 -8.56
C GLY A 141 6.94 1.60 -9.67
N PHE A 142 5.93 2.45 -9.58
CA PHE A 142 5.80 3.61 -10.45
C PHE A 142 6.61 4.74 -9.87
N VAL A 143 7.58 5.21 -10.65
CA VAL A 143 8.59 6.17 -10.22
C VAL A 143 8.39 7.49 -10.94
N ASN A 144 8.43 8.59 -10.18
CA ASN A 144 8.30 9.94 -10.71
C ASN A 144 9.67 10.57 -11.03
N LYS A 145 9.67 11.82 -11.50
CA LYS A 145 10.88 12.58 -11.83
C LYS A 145 11.85 12.84 -10.66
N LEU A 146 11.39 12.68 -9.41
CA LEU A 146 12.22 12.80 -8.20
C LEU A 146 12.82 11.46 -7.78
N ASP A 147 12.67 10.44 -8.62
CA ASP A 147 13.05 9.06 -8.37
C ASP A 147 12.32 8.40 -7.20
N TRP A 148 11.14 8.92 -6.85
CA TRP A 148 10.31 8.41 -5.77
C TRP A 148 9.35 7.35 -6.29
N THR A 149 9.23 6.24 -5.57
CA THR A 149 8.17 5.26 -5.82
C THR A 149 6.87 5.88 -5.30
N ILE A 150 6.03 6.38 -6.20
CA ILE A 150 4.78 7.07 -5.87
C ILE A 150 3.57 6.12 -5.79
N HIS A 151 3.71 4.92 -6.37
CA HIS A 151 2.69 3.90 -6.37
C HIS A 151 3.30 2.51 -6.57
N MET A 152 2.65 1.49 -6.02
CA MET A 152 3.09 0.10 -6.16
C MET A 152 1.93 -0.78 -6.60
N VAL A 153 2.25 -1.75 -7.46
CA VAL A 153 1.31 -2.69 -8.07
C VAL A 153 1.94 -4.07 -7.99
N TYR A 154 1.15 -5.08 -7.65
CA TYR A 154 1.56 -6.47 -7.80
C TYR A 154 1.11 -6.97 -9.19
N HIS A 155 1.95 -7.72 -9.88
CA HIS A 155 1.62 -8.30 -11.18
C HIS A 155 1.87 -9.81 -11.16
N ASP A 156 0.86 -10.55 -11.59
CA ASP A 156 0.93 -12.00 -11.76
C ASP A 156 -0.03 -12.47 -12.85
N GLN A 157 0.42 -13.39 -13.69
CA GLN A 157 -0.35 -14.03 -14.75
C GLN A 157 -1.09 -13.04 -15.68
N GLY A 158 -0.46 -11.90 -15.98
CA GLY A 158 -1.03 -10.84 -16.82
C GLY A 158 -2.04 -9.92 -16.12
N ILE A 159 -2.30 -10.13 -14.82
CA ILE A 159 -3.22 -9.34 -14.01
C ILE A 159 -2.41 -8.40 -13.11
N PHE A 160 -2.77 -7.12 -13.13
CA PHE A 160 -2.22 -6.10 -12.24
C PHE A 160 -3.18 -5.86 -11.07
N TYR A 161 -2.69 -6.02 -9.85
CA TYR A 161 -3.40 -5.80 -8.60
C TYR A 161 -2.98 -4.46 -8.01
N SER A 162 -3.93 -3.56 -7.84
CA SER A 162 -3.65 -2.22 -7.33
C SER A 162 -4.74 -1.75 -6.40
N LYS A 163 -4.33 -0.98 -5.39
CA LYS A 163 -5.22 -0.21 -4.53
C LYS A 163 -4.71 1.21 -4.42
N ASN A 164 -5.58 2.17 -4.21
CA ASN A 164 -5.19 3.46 -3.66
C ASN A 164 -6.02 3.74 -2.40
N GLY A 165 -5.54 4.60 -1.51
CA GLY A 165 -6.19 4.85 -0.20
C GLY A 165 -7.60 5.45 -0.24
N TYR A 166 -8.22 5.57 -1.42
CA TYR A 166 -9.56 6.17 -1.61
C TYR A 166 -10.57 5.24 -2.29
N PHE A 167 -10.14 4.15 -2.93
CA PHE A 167 -11.03 3.25 -3.65
C PHE A 167 -10.79 1.80 -3.23
N ALA A 168 -11.78 0.95 -3.52
CA ALA A 168 -11.64 -0.48 -3.36
C ALA A 168 -10.45 -0.99 -4.19
N PRO A 169 -9.81 -2.10 -3.76
CA PRO A 169 -8.84 -2.81 -4.58
C PRO A 169 -9.40 -3.07 -5.98
N MET A 170 -8.54 -2.96 -6.98
CA MET A 170 -8.90 -3.18 -8.38
C MET A 170 -7.86 -4.02 -9.10
N THR A 171 -8.36 -4.76 -10.09
CA THR A 171 -7.54 -5.49 -11.03
C THR A 171 -7.68 -4.91 -12.43
N PHE A 172 -6.64 -5.03 -13.25
CA PHE A 172 -6.67 -4.64 -14.65
C PHE A 172 -5.60 -5.40 -15.44
N GLU A 173 -5.74 -5.45 -16.77
CA GLU A 173 -4.79 -6.14 -17.67
C GLU A 173 -3.94 -5.14 -18.49
N SER A 174 -4.24 -3.83 -18.42
CA SER A 174 -3.56 -2.81 -19.22
C SER A 174 -3.10 -1.60 -18.41
N LEU A 175 -1.79 -1.50 -18.20
CA LEU A 175 -1.14 -0.36 -17.55
C LEU A 175 -1.39 0.98 -18.27
N LYS A 176 -1.54 0.99 -19.59
CA LYS A 176 -1.69 2.22 -20.38
C LYS A 176 -2.89 3.05 -19.90
N LYS A 177 -4.05 2.42 -19.71
CA LYS A 177 -5.27 3.13 -19.25
C LYS A 177 -5.09 3.60 -17.80
N PHE A 178 -4.45 2.78 -16.98
CA PHE A 178 -4.23 3.06 -15.57
C PHE A 178 -3.27 4.24 -15.35
N LEU A 179 -2.08 4.21 -15.95
CA LEU A 179 -1.09 5.30 -15.85
C LEU A 179 -1.64 6.63 -16.35
N LYS A 180 -2.31 6.63 -17.51
CA LYS A 180 -2.89 7.85 -18.10
C LYS A 180 -3.89 8.54 -17.18
N THR A 181 -4.67 7.78 -16.42
CA THR A 181 -5.79 8.32 -15.64
C THR A 181 -5.46 8.58 -14.18
N LYS A 182 -4.53 7.82 -13.59
CA LYS A 182 -4.27 7.85 -12.15
C LYS A 182 -2.84 8.27 -11.77
N TYR A 183 -1.85 8.04 -12.63
CA TYR A 183 -0.41 8.23 -12.31
C TYR A 183 0.33 8.92 -13.47
N TRP A 184 -0.15 10.10 -13.85
CA TRP A 184 0.32 10.84 -15.01
C TRP A 184 1.74 11.42 -14.86
N ASP A 185 2.28 11.43 -13.64
CA ASP A 185 3.63 11.89 -13.30
C ASP A 185 4.67 10.74 -13.26
N THR A 186 4.26 9.52 -13.62
CA THR A 186 5.16 8.37 -13.75
C THR A 186 6.12 8.57 -14.93
N THR A 187 7.41 8.59 -14.65
CA THR A 187 8.49 8.65 -15.65
C THR A 187 9.13 7.28 -15.88
N LYS A 188 9.01 6.37 -14.91
CA LYS A 188 9.65 5.06 -14.97
C LYS A 188 8.85 4.02 -14.22
N ILE A 189 8.90 2.77 -14.68
CA ILE A 189 8.41 1.60 -13.94
C ILE A 189 9.63 0.77 -13.56
N ARG A 190 9.85 0.56 -12.27
CA ARG A 190 10.84 -0.40 -11.76
C ARG A 190 10.13 -1.71 -11.44
N VAL A 191 10.69 -2.82 -11.91
CA VAL A 191 10.17 -4.17 -11.67
C VAL A 191 11.06 -4.82 -10.63
N TYR A 192 10.45 -5.30 -9.56
CA TYR A 192 11.14 -5.87 -8.42
C TYR A 192 10.70 -7.31 -8.18
N ARG A 193 11.64 -8.14 -7.74
CA ARG A 193 11.39 -9.47 -7.20
C ARG A 193 12.10 -9.61 -5.86
N LEU A 194 11.55 -10.41 -4.95
CA LEU A 194 12.15 -10.67 -3.66
C LEU A 194 13.56 -11.28 -3.85
N ASP A 195 14.53 -10.81 -3.07
CA ASP A 195 15.87 -11.38 -3.01
C ASP A 195 15.87 -12.51 -1.97
N GLU A 196 15.53 -13.72 -2.42
CA GLU A 196 15.39 -14.88 -1.55
C GLU A 196 16.68 -15.19 -0.78
N ASN A 197 17.84 -15.10 -1.45
CA ASN A 197 19.15 -15.31 -0.82
C ASN A 197 19.36 -14.36 0.36
N LYS A 198 18.94 -13.10 0.20
CA LYS A 198 19.07 -12.10 1.26
C LYS A 198 18.11 -12.35 2.41
N ILE A 199 16.88 -12.80 2.13
CA ILE A 199 15.91 -13.20 3.16
C ILE A 199 16.41 -14.42 3.94
N GLU A 200 16.92 -15.45 3.26
CA GLU A 200 17.43 -16.67 3.89
C GLU A 200 18.62 -16.37 4.81
N GLN A 201 19.58 -15.55 4.36
CA GLN A 201 20.72 -15.14 5.19
C GLN A 201 20.29 -14.44 6.48
N LEU A 202 19.23 -13.64 6.41
CA LEU A 202 18.69 -12.91 7.56
C LEU A 202 17.82 -13.77 8.48
N SER A 203 17.37 -14.92 8.00
CA SER A 203 16.56 -15.91 8.75
C SER A 203 17.42 -16.95 9.48
N MET A 204 18.71 -17.04 9.15
CA MET A 204 19.69 -17.92 9.79
C MET A 204 20.46 -17.25 10.96
N LEU A 205 20.12 -16.01 11.29
CA LEU A 205 20.66 -15.22 12.40
C LEU A 205 19.60 -15.01 13.48
#